data_AF-A0A3N1HT39-F1
#
_entry.id   AF-A0A3N1HT39-F1
#
_cell.length_a   1.000
_cell.length_b   1.000
_cell.length_c   1.000
_cell.angle_alpha   90.00
_cell.angle_beta   90.00
_cell.angle_gamma   90.00
#
_symmetry.space_group_name_H-M   'P 1'
#
loop_
_entity.id
_entity.type
_entity.pdbx_description
1 polymer ?
#
loop_
_entity_poly.entity_id
_entity_poly.type
_entity_poly.pdbx_seq_one_letter_code
_entity_poly.pdbx_strand_id
1 'polypeptide(L)'
;MARAPARGAGTPVAITLPPSPGACKMARTPADAPAGTRRAQEDTVAKDTPDPADVELPSTLERSDEKARETYAAAKASAVGSYGDGERANRTAWAALKHTHEKVGDHWEPKDGKGPSDAQAEGGAGTDRPTAGGVDANASKEHLLDLARRLDVPGRSSMTKDELVEALQRANDAETRRSRG
;
A
#
# COMPACT_ATOMS: atom_id res chain seq x y z
N MET A 1 -52.89 24.09 -32.28
CA MET A 1 -53.14 22.72 -31.79
C MET A 1 -52.33 21.75 -32.64
N ALA A 2 -51.30 21.13 -32.07
CA ALA A 2 -50.59 20.01 -32.70
C ALA A 2 -50.05 19.09 -31.58
N ARG A 3 -50.53 17.85 -31.59
CA ARG A 3 -50.22 16.78 -30.63
C ARG A 3 -48.83 16.20 -30.93
N ALA A 4 -48.03 16.00 -29.89
CA ALA A 4 -46.79 15.22 -29.93
C ALA A 4 -47.08 13.69 -29.85
N PRO A 5 -46.27 12.82 -30.49
CA PRO A 5 -46.39 11.37 -30.34
C PRO A 5 -45.64 10.83 -29.11
N ALA A 6 -46.24 9.79 -28.52
CA ALA A 6 -45.77 9.08 -27.33
C ALA A 6 -44.49 8.26 -27.60
N ARG A 7 -43.55 8.28 -26.65
CA ARG A 7 -42.39 7.37 -26.60
C ARG A 7 -42.73 6.12 -25.81
N GLY A 8 -42.29 4.98 -26.34
CA GLY A 8 -42.68 3.63 -25.96
C GLY A 8 -42.22 3.16 -24.58
N ALA A 9 -43.00 2.22 -24.04
CA ALA A 9 -42.73 1.47 -22.83
C ALA A 9 -41.58 0.47 -23.05
N GLY A 10 -40.56 0.53 -22.20
CA GLY A 10 -39.53 -0.51 -22.10
C GLY A 10 -40.05 -1.70 -21.30
N THR A 11 -39.88 -2.89 -21.87
CA THR A 11 -40.19 -4.19 -21.25
C THR A 11 -39.13 -4.51 -20.17
N PRO A 12 -39.50 -4.97 -18.96
CA PRO A 12 -38.51 -5.45 -18.01
C PRO A 12 -37.99 -6.83 -18.43
N VAL A 13 -36.68 -6.95 -18.61
CA VAL A 13 -35.99 -8.23 -18.79
C VAL A 13 -35.85 -8.89 -17.42
N ALA A 14 -36.53 -10.03 -17.23
CA ALA A 14 -36.38 -10.87 -16.06
C ALA A 14 -35.02 -11.58 -16.10
N ILE A 15 -34.13 -11.25 -15.15
CA ILE A 15 -32.88 -11.97 -14.92
C ILE A 15 -33.21 -13.20 -14.07
N THR A 16 -33.31 -14.36 -14.69
CA THR A 16 -33.40 -15.66 -14.00
C THR A 16 -32.05 -15.97 -13.35
N LEU A 17 -31.98 -15.92 -12.02
CA LEU A 17 -30.86 -16.47 -11.25
C LEU A 17 -30.88 -18.01 -11.29
N PRO A 18 -29.72 -18.69 -11.41
CA PRO A 18 -29.62 -20.12 -11.19
C PRO A 18 -29.79 -20.45 -9.69
N PRO A 19 -30.35 -21.63 -9.34
CA PRO A 19 -30.53 -22.04 -7.96
C PRO A 19 -29.20 -22.36 -7.24
N SER A 20 -29.05 -21.83 -6.03
CA SER A 20 -27.98 -22.17 -5.07
C SER A 20 -27.90 -23.67 -4.82
N PRO A 21 -26.72 -24.30 -4.88
CA PRO A 21 -26.53 -25.64 -4.38
C PRO A 21 -26.50 -25.66 -2.84
N GLY A 22 -27.48 -26.37 -2.27
CA GLY A 22 -27.26 -27.27 -1.14
C GLY A 22 -26.91 -26.67 0.23
N ALA A 23 -27.93 -26.26 0.98
CA ALA A 23 -27.85 -26.21 2.43
C ALA A 23 -27.88 -27.64 3.00
N CYS A 24 -26.71 -28.21 3.31
CA CYS A 24 -26.63 -29.37 4.20
C CYS A 24 -26.95 -28.93 5.63
N LYS A 25 -28.21 -29.14 6.05
CA LYS A 25 -28.61 -29.12 7.45
C LYS A 25 -27.95 -30.30 8.17
N MET A 26 -26.92 -30.04 8.95
CA MET A 26 -26.46 -30.99 9.97
C MET A 26 -27.13 -30.65 11.30
N ALA A 27 -27.73 -31.68 11.88
CA ALA A 27 -28.45 -31.67 13.13
C ALA A 27 -27.59 -31.14 14.29
N ARG A 28 -28.21 -30.34 15.17
CA ARG A 28 -27.71 -30.07 16.51
C ARG A 28 -28.39 -31.03 17.48
N THR A 29 -27.59 -31.86 18.12
CA THR A 29 -27.91 -32.50 19.40
C THR A 29 -26.77 -32.10 20.36
N PRO A 30 -27.05 -31.61 21.58
CA PRO A 30 -26.02 -31.30 22.56
C PRO A 30 -25.87 -32.47 23.52
N ALA A 31 -24.65 -33.02 23.67
CA ALA A 31 -24.20 -33.64 24.91
C ALA A 31 -22.71 -33.97 24.80
N ASP A 32 -21.97 -33.51 25.81
CA ASP A 32 -20.68 -34.01 26.28
C ASP A 32 -19.43 -33.80 25.40
N ALA A 33 -18.68 -32.75 25.73
CA ALA A 33 -17.25 -32.67 25.44
C ALA A 33 -16.52 -32.07 26.67
N PRO A 34 -15.52 -32.76 27.23
CA PRO A 34 -14.85 -32.34 28.45
C PRO A 34 -13.99 -31.09 28.23
N ALA A 35 -13.89 -30.28 29.28
CA ALA A 35 -12.95 -29.17 29.39
C ALA A 35 -11.51 -29.67 29.18
N GLY A 36 -10.95 -29.39 28.01
CA GLY A 36 -9.58 -29.74 27.63
C GLY A 36 -8.93 -28.58 26.89
N THR A 37 -8.11 -27.82 27.62
CA THR A 37 -6.93 -27.06 27.14
C THR A 37 -7.06 -26.31 25.81
N ARG A 38 -7.59 -25.08 25.87
CA ARG A 38 -7.16 -23.99 24.97
C ARG A 38 -5.82 -23.44 25.45
N ARG A 39 -4.72 -24.14 25.19
CA ARG A 39 -3.36 -23.58 25.31
C ARG A 39 -2.34 -24.48 24.59
N ALA A 40 -2.37 -24.45 23.27
CA ALA A 40 -1.35 -25.06 22.42
C ALA A 40 -1.49 -24.53 20.98
N GLN A 41 -1.50 -23.20 20.82
CA GLN A 41 -1.33 -22.51 19.53
C GLN A 41 -0.54 -21.21 19.76
N GLU A 42 0.54 -21.25 20.54
CA GLU A 42 1.41 -20.08 20.75
C GLU A 42 2.90 -20.39 20.51
N ASP A 43 3.32 -21.65 20.46
CA ASP A 43 4.75 -22.00 20.50
C ASP A 43 5.40 -22.41 19.16
N THR A 44 4.68 -22.52 18.05
CA THR A 44 5.26 -23.03 16.77
C THR A 44 5.43 -21.97 15.67
N VAL A 45 5.05 -20.73 15.88
CA VAL A 45 5.23 -19.63 14.89
C VAL A 45 6.51 -18.82 15.15
N ALA A 46 7.12 -18.94 16.33
CA ALA A 46 8.18 -18.03 16.78
C ALA A 46 9.60 -18.36 16.30
N LYS A 47 9.86 -19.49 15.61
CA LYS A 47 11.24 -19.87 15.28
C LYS A 47 11.82 -19.20 14.03
N ASP A 48 10.98 -18.76 13.10
CA ASP A 48 11.43 -18.23 11.80
C ASP A 48 11.09 -16.75 11.59
N THR A 49 10.42 -16.10 12.54
CA THR A 49 10.15 -14.65 12.49
C THR A 49 11.32 -13.90 13.13
N PRO A 50 12.06 -13.05 12.40
CA PRO A 50 13.17 -12.29 12.97
C PRO A 50 12.66 -11.17 13.88
N ASP A 51 13.49 -10.72 14.83
CA ASP A 51 13.23 -9.49 15.56
C ASP A 51 13.31 -8.29 14.57
N PRO A 52 12.37 -7.34 14.59
CA PRO A 52 12.47 -6.14 13.75
C PRO A 52 13.78 -5.37 13.93
N ALA A 53 14.40 -5.39 15.12
CA ALA A 53 15.69 -4.73 15.34
C ALA A 53 16.84 -5.37 14.54
N ASP A 54 16.71 -6.66 14.19
CA ASP A 54 17.71 -7.43 13.45
C ASP A 54 17.47 -7.41 11.93
N VAL A 55 16.43 -6.72 11.46
CA VAL A 55 16.12 -6.63 10.04
C VAL A 55 17.14 -5.75 9.33
N GLU A 56 17.83 -6.31 8.34
CA GLU A 56 18.71 -5.56 7.46
C GLU A 56 17.93 -4.49 6.68
N LEU A 57 18.35 -3.23 6.87
CA LEU A 57 17.75 -2.06 6.27
C LEU A 57 18.47 -1.66 4.98
N PRO A 58 17.73 -1.33 3.92
CA PRO A 58 18.28 -0.66 2.75
C PRO A 58 18.94 0.67 3.13
N SER A 59 20.04 1.04 2.47
CA SER A 59 20.80 2.26 2.81
C SER A 59 20.01 3.58 2.75
N THR A 60 18.93 3.64 1.96
CA THR A 60 18.01 4.79 1.98
C THR A 60 17.22 4.88 3.28
N LEU A 61 16.86 3.73 3.88
CA LEU A 61 16.13 3.67 5.14
C LEU A 61 17.03 3.89 6.35
N GLU A 62 18.30 3.51 6.28
CA GLU A 62 19.28 3.82 7.34
C GLU A 62 19.39 5.32 7.61
N ARG A 63 19.22 6.14 6.56
CA ARG A 63 19.21 7.60 6.59
C ARG A 63 17.83 8.20 6.85
N SER A 64 16.78 7.39 6.96
CA SER A 64 15.41 7.84 7.22
C SER A 64 15.08 8.01 8.69
N ASP A 65 13.97 8.70 8.93
CA ASP A 65 13.37 8.83 10.25
C ASP A 65 13.19 7.47 10.92
N GLU A 66 13.24 7.48 12.26
CA GLU A 66 13.02 6.29 13.08
C GLU A 66 11.70 5.59 12.73
N LYS A 67 10.62 6.36 12.51
CA LYS A 67 9.32 5.82 12.14
C LYS A 67 9.35 5.03 10.83
N ALA A 68 10.12 5.48 9.84
CA ALA A 68 10.25 4.82 8.56
C ALA A 68 11.01 3.49 8.70
N ARG A 69 12.12 3.50 9.45
CA ARG A 69 12.91 2.32 9.78
C ARG A 69 12.07 1.28 10.52
N GLU A 70 11.39 1.68 11.58
CA GLU A 70 10.48 0.84 12.36
C GLU A 70 9.37 0.22 11.49
N THR A 71 8.72 1.04 10.65
CA THR A 71 7.61 0.58 9.81
C THR A 71 8.08 -0.47 8.82
N TYR A 72 9.23 -0.25 8.18
CA TYR A 72 9.81 -1.22 7.26
C TYR A 72 10.24 -2.49 7.99
N ALA A 73 10.97 -2.36 9.09
CA ALA A 73 11.49 -3.47 9.87
C ALA A 73 10.37 -4.37 10.40
N ALA A 74 9.34 -3.78 11.02
CA ALA A 74 8.19 -4.52 11.55
C ALA A 74 7.43 -5.24 10.42
N ALA A 75 7.21 -4.58 9.29
CA ALA A 75 6.53 -5.18 8.15
C ALA A 75 7.36 -6.31 7.53
N LYS A 76 8.67 -6.15 7.42
CA LYS A 76 9.58 -7.19 6.91
C LYS A 76 9.63 -8.38 7.85
N ALA A 77 9.81 -8.18 9.15
CA ALA A 77 9.81 -9.25 10.15
C ALA A 77 8.52 -10.08 10.08
N SER A 78 7.35 -9.41 10.10
CA SER A 78 6.05 -10.08 9.96
C SER A 78 5.91 -10.85 8.64
N ALA A 79 6.40 -10.28 7.54
CA ALA A 79 6.33 -10.92 6.22
C ALA A 79 7.29 -12.11 6.09
N VAL A 80 8.48 -12.05 6.70
CA VAL A 80 9.41 -13.18 6.80
C VAL A 80 8.76 -14.32 7.60
N GLY A 81 8.13 -14.02 8.74
CA GLY A 81 7.38 -15.01 9.50
C GLY A 81 6.23 -15.67 8.73
N SER A 82 5.66 -14.96 7.75
CA SER A 82 4.52 -15.45 6.96
C SER A 82 4.91 -16.19 5.67
N TYR A 83 5.99 -15.74 5.02
CA TYR A 83 6.35 -16.18 3.66
C TYR A 83 7.76 -16.74 3.55
N GLY A 84 8.56 -16.68 4.62
CA GLY A 84 10.01 -16.84 4.58
C GLY A 84 10.71 -15.57 4.10
N ASP A 85 12.03 -15.55 4.28
CA ASP A 85 12.85 -14.46 3.74
C ASP A 85 12.89 -14.48 2.20
N GLY A 86 12.99 -13.29 1.62
CA GLY A 86 13.09 -13.10 0.18
C GLY A 86 12.27 -11.95 -0.39
N GLU A 87 12.13 -11.96 -1.72
CA GLU A 87 11.54 -10.86 -2.48
C GLU A 87 10.10 -10.55 -2.06
N ARG A 88 9.30 -11.57 -1.71
CA ARG A 88 7.92 -11.37 -1.26
C ARG A 88 7.86 -10.59 0.05
N ALA A 89 8.71 -10.93 1.03
CA ALA A 89 8.78 -10.20 2.29
C ALA A 89 9.24 -8.75 2.06
N ASN A 90 10.28 -8.56 1.24
CA ASN A 90 10.76 -7.23 0.87
C ASN A 90 9.70 -6.37 0.18
N ARG A 91 8.92 -6.92 -0.77
CA ARG A 91 7.83 -6.19 -1.44
C ARG A 91 6.73 -5.77 -0.47
N THR A 92 6.36 -6.65 0.46
CA THR A 92 5.37 -6.34 1.50
C THR A 92 5.86 -5.20 2.40
N ALA A 93 7.12 -5.25 2.83
CA ALA A 93 7.72 -4.20 3.65
C ALA A 93 7.73 -2.84 2.94
N TRP A 94 8.13 -2.80 1.66
CA TRP A 94 8.08 -1.59 0.84
C TRP A 94 6.65 -1.07 0.63
N ALA A 95 5.67 -1.96 0.46
CA ALA A 95 4.27 -1.57 0.32
C ALA A 95 3.74 -0.93 1.61
N ALA A 96 4.03 -1.52 2.78
CA ALA A 96 3.64 -0.98 4.07
C ALA A 96 4.28 0.39 4.34
N LEU A 97 5.57 0.55 4.02
CA LEU A 97 6.26 1.82 4.13
C LEU A 97 5.61 2.88 3.25
N LYS A 98 5.45 2.63 1.94
CA LYS A 98 4.86 3.59 0.97
C LYS A 98 3.41 3.95 1.28
N HIS A 99 2.72 3.12 2.06
CA HIS A 99 1.35 3.39 2.47
C HIS A 99 1.25 4.49 3.56
N THR A 100 2.35 4.76 4.26
CA THR A 100 2.39 5.67 5.42
C THR A 100 3.50 6.71 5.36
N HIS A 101 4.47 6.50 4.48
CA HIS A 101 5.63 7.36 4.28
C HIS A 101 5.79 7.65 2.80
N GLU A 102 6.44 8.75 2.50
CA GLU A 102 6.83 9.15 1.16
C GLU A 102 8.32 9.45 1.12
N LYS A 103 8.90 9.33 -0.08
CA LYS A 103 10.32 9.57 -0.27
C LYS A 103 10.57 11.06 -0.47
N VAL A 104 11.46 11.62 0.34
CA VAL A 104 11.89 13.02 0.29
C VAL A 104 13.41 13.04 0.19
N GLY A 105 13.94 13.47 -0.95
CA GLY A 105 15.37 13.38 -1.24
C GLY A 105 15.87 11.93 -1.24
N ASP A 106 16.76 11.63 -0.31
CA ASP A 106 17.41 10.33 -0.13
C ASP A 106 16.83 9.47 1.01
N HIS A 107 15.81 9.97 1.71
CA HIS A 107 15.19 9.32 2.86
C HIS A 107 13.66 9.28 2.75
N TRP A 108 13.01 8.69 3.76
CA TRP A 108 11.57 8.48 3.84
C TRP A 108 11.00 9.19 5.05
N GLU A 109 10.01 10.05 4.82
CA GLU A 109 9.32 10.82 5.85
C GLU A 109 7.86 10.36 5.98
N PRO A 110 7.23 10.47 7.17
CA PRO A 110 5.80 10.22 7.34
C PRO A 110 4.98 11.20 6.49
N LYS A 111 3.93 10.70 5.84
CA LYS A 111 3.00 11.52 5.07
C LYS A 111 1.73 11.84 5.87
N ASP A 112 1.04 12.91 5.51
CA ASP A 112 -0.13 13.42 6.26
C ASP A 112 -1.30 12.44 6.36
N GLY A 113 -1.48 11.56 5.37
CA GLY A 113 -2.60 10.63 5.30
C GLY A 113 -2.19 9.24 4.86
N LYS A 114 -2.77 8.19 5.45
CA LYS A 114 -2.51 6.81 5.04
C LYS A 114 -3.22 6.52 3.71
N GLY A 115 -2.53 5.87 2.77
CA GLY A 115 -3.11 5.58 1.46
C GLY A 115 -2.08 5.15 0.42
N PRO A 116 -2.54 4.61 -0.72
CA PRO A 116 -1.66 4.37 -1.87
C PRO A 116 -1.02 5.69 -2.33
N SER A 117 0.27 5.64 -2.67
CA SER A 117 1.04 6.82 -3.08
C SER A 117 0.76 7.25 -4.51
N ASP A 118 0.33 6.34 -5.37
CA ASP A 118 0.10 6.60 -6.79
C ASP A 118 -0.92 5.62 -7.39
N ALA A 119 -1.30 5.88 -8.64
CA ALA A 119 -2.29 5.11 -9.36
C ALA A 119 -1.89 3.63 -9.57
N GLN A 120 -0.59 3.32 -9.56
CA GLN A 120 -0.11 1.94 -9.62
C GLN A 120 -0.30 1.25 -8.27
N ALA A 121 -0.03 1.93 -7.16
CA ALA A 121 -0.28 1.42 -5.82
C ALA A 121 -1.78 1.18 -5.55
N GLU A 122 -2.67 1.95 -6.17
CA GLU A 122 -4.12 1.74 -6.12
C GLU A 122 -4.58 0.50 -6.92
N GLY A 123 -3.97 0.25 -8.07
CA GLY A 123 -4.39 -0.79 -9.01
C GLY A 123 -3.91 -2.21 -8.65
N GLY A 124 -2.88 -2.32 -7.81
CA GLY A 124 -2.30 -3.59 -7.40
C GLY A 124 -1.41 -4.24 -8.48
N ALA A 125 -1.10 -5.53 -8.31
CA ALA A 125 -0.08 -6.21 -9.12
C ALA A 125 -0.43 -6.40 -10.61
N GLY A 126 -1.71 -6.25 -10.98
CA GLY A 126 -2.18 -6.47 -12.36
C GLY A 126 -2.26 -5.20 -13.21
N THR A 127 -1.97 -4.02 -12.65
CA THR A 127 -1.94 -2.77 -13.40
C THR A 127 -0.54 -2.47 -13.94
N ASP A 128 -0.48 -1.80 -15.08
CA ASP A 128 0.74 -1.28 -15.68
C ASP A 128 0.60 0.23 -15.86
N ARG A 129 0.67 0.95 -14.72
CA ARG A 129 0.57 2.41 -14.67
C ARG A 129 1.92 3.00 -14.28
N PRO A 130 2.23 4.24 -14.69
CA PRO A 130 3.43 4.93 -14.25
C PRO A 130 3.52 4.99 -12.73
N THR A 131 4.71 4.73 -12.18
CA THR A 131 4.99 4.82 -10.74
C THR A 131 5.66 6.15 -10.41
N ALA A 132 5.32 6.75 -9.27
CA ALA A 132 5.92 8.01 -8.82
C ALA A 132 7.24 7.84 -8.04
N GLY A 133 7.88 6.66 -8.09
CA GLY A 133 9.19 6.43 -7.47
C GLY A 133 9.24 6.59 -5.94
N GLY A 134 8.08 6.50 -5.26
CA GLY A 134 7.97 6.70 -3.82
C GLY A 134 7.50 8.10 -3.40
N VAL A 135 7.28 9.01 -4.35
CA VAL A 135 6.57 10.27 -4.11
C VAL A 135 5.07 10.00 -3.95
N ASP A 136 4.39 10.72 -3.06
CA ASP A 136 2.92 10.66 -2.96
C ASP A 136 2.26 11.54 -4.04
N ALA A 137 2.00 10.95 -5.21
CA ALA A 137 1.27 11.60 -6.30
C ALA A 137 -0.18 11.92 -5.93
N ASN A 138 -0.75 11.30 -4.90
CA ASN A 138 -2.09 11.58 -4.42
C ASN A 138 -2.15 12.78 -3.45
N ALA A 139 -1.00 13.25 -2.95
CA ALA A 139 -0.91 14.41 -2.06
C ALA A 139 -1.47 15.70 -2.67
N SER A 140 -1.73 16.70 -1.84
CA SER A 140 -2.19 18.01 -2.32
C SER A 140 -1.09 18.69 -3.15
N LYS A 141 -1.47 19.58 -4.08
CA LYS A 141 -0.48 20.37 -4.84
C LYS A 141 0.37 21.22 -3.91
N GLU A 142 -0.22 21.74 -2.84
CA GLU A 142 0.48 22.53 -1.83
C GLU A 142 1.59 21.73 -1.14
N HIS A 143 1.27 20.50 -0.71
CA HIS A 143 2.25 19.59 -0.12
C HIS A 143 3.42 19.28 -1.08
N LEU A 144 3.11 18.98 -2.34
CA LEU A 144 4.14 18.73 -3.36
C LEU A 144 4.99 19.97 -3.64
N LEU A 145 4.40 21.17 -3.58
CA LEU A 145 5.14 22.42 -3.69
C LEU A 145 6.07 22.63 -2.49
N ASP A 146 5.66 22.26 -1.29
CA ASP A 146 6.48 22.37 -0.08
C ASP A 146 7.66 21.38 -0.12
N LEU A 147 7.42 20.14 -0.52
CA LEU A 147 8.47 19.17 -0.82
C LEU A 147 9.46 19.70 -1.87
N ALA A 148 8.93 20.25 -2.97
CA ALA A 148 9.75 20.78 -4.05
C ALA A 148 10.55 22.02 -3.61
N ARG A 149 10.05 22.79 -2.63
CA ARG A 149 10.83 23.87 -1.99
C ARG A 149 11.97 23.31 -1.17
N ARG A 150 11.72 22.28 -0.34
CA ARG A 150 12.73 21.65 0.52
C ARG A 150 13.87 21.02 -0.28
N LEU A 151 13.57 20.52 -1.47
CA LEU A 151 14.56 19.94 -2.41
C LEU A 151 15.10 20.94 -3.43
N ASP A 152 14.84 22.24 -3.26
CA ASP A 152 15.30 23.33 -4.13
C ASP A 152 15.02 23.11 -5.63
N VAL A 153 13.85 22.55 -5.96
CA VAL A 153 13.46 22.30 -7.35
C VAL A 153 13.20 23.64 -8.07
N PRO A 154 13.92 23.94 -9.17
CA PRO A 154 13.73 25.17 -9.93
C PRO A 154 12.40 25.14 -10.70
N GLY A 155 11.75 26.29 -10.81
CA GLY A 155 10.48 26.42 -11.57
C GLY A 155 9.25 25.78 -10.92
N ARG A 156 9.37 25.22 -9.71
CA ARG A 156 8.28 24.55 -8.97
C ARG A 156 6.96 25.34 -8.92
N SER A 157 7.01 26.66 -8.76
CA SER A 157 5.81 27.48 -8.57
C SER A 157 4.91 27.56 -9.81
N SER A 158 5.45 27.37 -11.01
CA SER A 158 4.69 27.36 -12.27
C SER A 158 4.22 25.95 -12.67
N MET A 159 4.73 24.90 -12.02
CA MET A 159 4.43 23.53 -12.38
C MET A 159 2.99 23.14 -11.99
N THR A 160 2.41 22.27 -12.80
CA THR A 160 1.21 21.49 -12.49
C THR A 160 1.52 20.42 -11.44
N LYS A 161 0.48 19.76 -10.94
CA LYS A 161 0.65 18.70 -9.94
C LYS A 161 1.51 17.55 -10.47
N ASP A 162 1.22 17.10 -11.69
CA ASP A 162 1.93 15.98 -12.32
C ASP A 162 3.40 16.35 -12.60
N GLU A 163 3.66 17.56 -13.07
CA GLU A 163 5.02 18.06 -13.26
C GLU A 163 5.81 18.13 -11.94
N LEU A 164 5.16 18.49 -10.82
CA LEU A 164 5.80 18.46 -9.51
C LEU A 164 6.16 17.05 -9.07
N VAL A 165 5.27 16.07 -9.28
CA VAL A 165 5.54 14.66 -8.96
C VAL A 165 6.76 14.16 -9.74
N GLU A 166 6.80 14.41 -11.05
CA GLU A 166 7.95 14.02 -11.87
C GLU A 166 9.24 14.74 -11.46
N ALA A 167 9.17 16.04 -11.16
CA ALA A 167 10.33 16.80 -10.76
C ALA A 167 10.88 16.33 -9.40
N LEU A 168 10.00 16.02 -8.45
CA LEU A 168 10.35 15.43 -7.16
C LEU A 168 10.96 14.04 -7.33
N GLN A 169 10.38 13.18 -8.17
CA GLN A 169 10.94 11.86 -8.46
C GLN A 169 12.38 11.99 -8.99
N ARG A 170 12.60 12.88 -9.96
CA ARG A 170 13.95 13.16 -10.50
C ARG A 170 14.91 13.69 -9.45
N ALA A 171 14.46 14.61 -8.58
CA ALA A 171 15.26 15.16 -7.50
C ALA A 171 15.67 14.08 -6.47
N ASN A 172 14.71 13.23 -6.07
CA ASN A 172 14.94 12.11 -5.15
C ASN A 172 15.94 11.10 -5.72
N ASP A 173 15.82 10.78 -7.01
CA ASP A 173 16.74 9.86 -7.69
C ASP A 173 18.15 10.46 -7.80
N ALA A 174 18.25 11.79 -8.00
CA ALA A 174 19.53 12.49 -7.96
C ALA A 174 20.17 12.43 -6.58
N GLU A 175 19.42 12.70 -5.51
CA GLU A 175 19.93 12.71 -4.13
C GLU A 175 20.33 11.30 -3.67
N THR A 176 19.53 10.30 -4.02
CA THR A 176 19.86 8.88 -3.76
C THR A 176 21.14 8.48 -4.48
N ARG A 177 21.38 8.97 -5.70
CA ARG A 177 22.61 8.68 -6.45
C ARG A 177 23.82 9.35 -5.81
N ARG A 178 23.68 10.61 -5.36
CA ARG A 178 24.75 11.34 -4.65
C ARG A 178 25.12 10.66 -3.34
N SER A 179 24.13 10.18 -2.60
CA SER A 179 24.34 9.51 -1.30
C SER A 179 25.01 8.14 -1.39
N ARG A 180 25.16 7.57 -2.60
CA ARG A 180 25.73 6.24 -2.84
C ARG A 180 27.11 6.26 -3.50
N GLY A 181 27.56 7.40 -4.01
CA GLY A 181 28.84 7.57 -4.71
C GLY A 181 29.81 8.39 -3.90
#